data_AF-A0A3C1YNJ1-F1
#
_entry.id   AF-A0A3C1YNJ1-F1
#
_cell.length_a   1.000
_cell.length_b   1.000
_cell.length_c   1.000
_cell.angle_alpha   90.00
_cell.angle_beta   90.00
_cell.angle_gamma   90.00
#
_symmetry.space_group_name_H-M   'P 1'
#
loop_
_entity.id
_entity.type
_entity.pdbx_description
1 polymer ?
#
loop_
_entity_poly.entity_id
_entity_poly.type
_entity_poly.pdbx_seq_one_letter_code
_entity_poly.pdbx_strand_id
1 'polypeptide(L)'
;MNAIGTTYFQIGQYQSSMQYLNRAVVLAKQVNAPDQLKKSYETLYSIYDKIGPMKKAYQYYQLYSEAKDSLMNSHESKKIADIVINHEIIQKQRVIELLEKEKTIANLNLEKQNLQTKVLYAIGILSTVMILFLYSYNRRIHKNKILVEQKNHELNLLNEELNLKVSEIQLLSGLLPICANCKKIRDDNGAWEQMELYITKHSEAKFSHGICPDCMKSLYGKVFTKQKET
;
A
#
# COMPACT_ATOMS: atom_id res chain seq x y z
N MET A 1 15.82 -66.87 51.23
CA MET A 1 16.04 -68.31 50.94
C MET A 1 16.32 -68.58 49.47
N ASN A 2 15.59 -67.97 48.53
CA ASN A 2 15.79 -68.21 47.09
C ASN A 2 17.21 -67.87 46.59
N ALA A 3 17.73 -66.69 46.96
CA ALA A 3 19.09 -66.27 46.62
C ALA A 3 20.17 -67.22 47.17
N ILE A 4 19.99 -67.72 48.40
CA ILE A 4 20.89 -68.69 49.04
C ILE A 4 20.90 -70.00 48.25
N GLY A 5 19.73 -70.50 47.86
CA GLY A 5 19.59 -71.69 47.02
C GLY A 5 20.29 -71.55 45.67
N THR A 6 20.15 -70.40 44.99
CA THR A 6 20.84 -70.14 43.71
C THR A 6 22.35 -70.05 43.85
N THR A 7 22.86 -69.48 44.95
CA THR A 7 24.30 -69.41 45.20
C THR A 7 24.89 -70.81 45.42
N TYR A 8 24.23 -71.66 46.21
CA TYR A 8 24.64 -73.06 46.36
C TYR A 8 24.60 -73.85 45.05
N PHE A 9 23.66 -73.54 44.15
CA PHE A 9 23.62 -74.13 42.81
C PHE A 9 24.83 -73.75 41.96
N GLN A 10 25.22 -72.48 41.96
CA GLN A 10 26.40 -71.99 41.21
C GLN A 10 27.71 -72.58 41.74
N ILE A 11 27.78 -72.86 43.04
CA ILE A 11 28.94 -73.51 43.69
C ILE A 11 28.93 -75.04 43.46
N GLY A 12 27.91 -75.60 42.80
CA GLY A 12 27.80 -77.04 42.49
C GLY A 12 27.32 -77.90 43.65
N GLN A 13 26.82 -77.29 44.74
CA GLN A 13 26.28 -78.01 45.90
C GLN A 13 24.76 -78.20 45.77
N TYR A 14 24.40 -79.15 44.91
CA TYR A 14 23.02 -79.35 44.46
C TYR A 14 22.05 -79.82 45.54
N GLN A 15 22.49 -80.66 46.48
CA GLN A 15 21.62 -81.19 47.55
C GLN A 15 21.21 -80.09 48.53
N SER A 16 22.18 -79.28 48.99
CA SER A 16 21.95 -78.13 49.85
C SER A 16 21.09 -77.08 49.13
N SER A 17 21.39 -76.82 47.85
CA SER A 17 20.59 -75.93 47.00
C SER A 17 19.12 -76.34 46.95
N MET A 18 18.82 -77.62 46.69
CA MET A 18 17.45 -78.13 46.66
C MET A 18 16.70 -77.96 47.99
N GLN A 19 17.36 -78.12 49.14
CA GLN A 19 16.73 -77.91 50.44
C GLN A 19 16.29 -76.45 50.64
N TYR A 20 17.18 -75.50 50.34
CA TYR A 20 16.88 -74.08 50.45
C TYR A 20 15.85 -73.62 49.41
N LEU A 21 15.89 -74.16 48.19
CA LEU A 21 14.92 -73.87 47.13
C LEU A 21 13.53 -74.44 47.44
N ASN A 22 13.42 -75.66 47.97
CA ASN A 22 12.13 -76.23 48.37
C ASN A 22 11.49 -75.42 49.51
N ARG A 23 12.27 -74.98 50.50
CA ARG A 23 11.77 -74.05 51.53
C ARG A 23 11.39 -72.70 50.93
N ALA A 24 12.15 -72.19 49.96
CA ALA A 24 11.83 -70.95 49.26
C ALA A 24 10.51 -71.06 48.48
N VAL A 25 10.21 -72.21 47.86
CA VAL A 25 8.93 -72.48 47.19
C VAL A 25 7.77 -72.45 48.18
N VAL A 26 7.89 -73.12 49.34
CA VAL A 26 6.82 -73.13 50.35
C VAL A 26 6.51 -71.71 50.83
N LEU A 27 7.56 -70.95 51.19
CA LEU A 27 7.40 -69.57 51.63
C LEU A 27 6.81 -68.70 50.50
N ALA A 28 7.32 -68.80 49.28
CA ALA A 28 6.85 -68.01 48.15
C ALA A 28 5.37 -68.31 47.79
N LYS A 29 4.89 -69.54 48.02
CA LYS A 29 3.46 -69.86 47.93
C LYS A 29 2.64 -69.20 49.05
N GLN A 30 3.14 -69.19 50.28
CA GLN A 30 2.46 -68.60 51.43
C GLN A 30 2.32 -67.07 51.32
N VAL A 31 3.36 -66.39 50.84
CA VAL A 31 3.32 -64.93 50.59
C VAL A 31 2.80 -64.55 49.20
N ASN A 32 2.31 -65.53 48.44
CA ASN A 32 1.77 -65.34 47.09
C ASN A 32 2.69 -64.50 46.17
N ALA A 33 3.98 -64.87 46.12
CA ALA A 33 5.02 -64.16 45.39
C ALA A 33 5.42 -64.93 44.11
N PRO A 34 4.72 -64.73 42.97
CA PRO A 34 4.94 -65.50 41.75
C PRO A 34 6.35 -65.31 41.16
N ASP A 35 6.95 -64.11 41.29
CA ASP A 35 8.33 -63.81 40.87
C ASP A 35 9.35 -64.74 41.52
N GLN A 36 9.17 -64.99 42.81
CA GLN A 36 10.07 -65.86 43.58
C GLN A 36 9.83 -67.33 43.24
N LEU A 37 8.57 -67.73 43.02
CA LEU A 37 8.21 -69.09 42.59
C LEU A 37 8.84 -69.45 41.25
N LYS A 38 8.72 -68.57 40.25
CA LYS A 38 9.35 -68.75 38.94
C LYS A 38 10.85 -69.03 39.08
N LYS A 39 11.57 -68.17 39.81
CA LYS A 39 13.03 -68.29 39.97
C LYS A 39 13.45 -69.55 40.73
N SER A 40 12.66 -69.96 41.73
CA SER A 40 12.90 -71.21 42.44
C SER A 40 12.65 -72.44 41.55
N TYR A 41 11.59 -72.44 40.74
CA TYR A 41 11.30 -73.55 39.80
C TYR A 41 12.30 -73.63 38.66
N GLU A 42 12.78 -72.51 38.13
CA GLU A 42 13.86 -72.44 37.14
C GLU A 42 15.16 -73.07 37.68
N THR A 43 15.50 -72.74 38.93
CA THR A 43 16.71 -73.26 39.57
C THR A 43 16.56 -74.74 39.90
N LEU A 44 15.40 -75.19 40.39
CA LEU A 44 15.14 -76.62 40.62
C LEU A 44 15.13 -77.42 39.31
N TYR A 45 14.53 -76.88 38.23
CA TYR A 45 14.58 -77.47 36.90
C TYR A 45 16.03 -77.69 36.45
N SER A 46 16.86 -76.65 36.48
CA SER A 46 18.27 -76.73 36.06
C SER A 46 19.15 -77.64 36.94
N ILE A 47 18.78 -77.86 38.21
CA ILE A 47 19.41 -78.87 39.06
C ILE A 47 19.02 -80.29 38.61
N TYR A 48 17.72 -80.53 38.41
CA TYR A 48 17.23 -81.85 38.01
C TYR A 48 17.62 -82.23 36.57
N ASP A 49 17.80 -81.25 35.69
CA ASP A 49 18.34 -81.44 34.34
C ASP A 49 19.79 -81.94 34.34
N LYS A 50 20.61 -81.48 35.30
CA LYS A 50 22.03 -81.84 35.39
C LYS A 50 22.32 -83.16 36.11
N ILE A 51 21.48 -83.59 37.06
CA ILE A 51 21.81 -84.66 38.03
C ILE A 51 20.70 -85.70 38.17
N GLY A 52 19.48 -85.38 37.72
CA GLY A 52 18.28 -86.10 38.10
C GLY A 52 17.60 -86.86 36.97
N PRO A 53 16.52 -87.59 37.30
CA PRO A 53 15.69 -88.27 36.31
C PRO A 53 14.90 -87.23 35.50
N MET A 54 14.95 -87.35 34.17
CA MET A 54 14.30 -86.46 33.18
C MET A 54 12.82 -86.16 33.50
N LYS A 55 12.10 -87.12 34.10
CA LYS A 55 10.70 -86.95 34.53
C LYS A 55 10.50 -85.83 35.55
N LYS A 56 11.40 -85.67 36.52
CA LYS A 56 11.31 -84.59 37.53
C LYS A 56 11.70 -83.24 36.95
N ALA A 57 12.72 -83.21 36.08
CA ALA A 57 13.10 -82.01 35.35
C ALA A 57 11.91 -81.47 34.55
N TYR A 58 11.22 -82.34 33.81
CA TYR A 58 10.02 -81.95 33.06
C TYR A 58 8.89 -81.39 33.95
N GLN A 59 8.63 -82.01 35.12
CA GLN A 59 7.63 -81.49 36.06
C GLN A 59 7.96 -80.07 36.57
N TYR A 60 9.22 -79.82 36.94
CA TYR A 60 9.63 -78.48 37.37
C TYR A 60 9.68 -77.47 36.23
N TYR A 61 9.95 -77.92 35.00
CA TYR A 61 9.83 -77.09 33.80
C TYR A 61 8.38 -76.65 33.55
N GLN A 62 7.39 -77.54 33.70
CA GLN A 62 5.97 -77.19 33.58
C GLN A 62 5.56 -76.14 34.63
N LEU A 63 5.93 -76.37 35.89
CA LEU A 63 5.67 -75.42 36.99
C LEU A 63 6.36 -74.06 36.76
N TYR A 64 7.57 -74.06 36.20
CA TYR A 64 8.27 -72.85 35.79
C TYR A 64 7.53 -72.11 34.67
N SER A 65 7.07 -72.83 33.63
CA SER A 65 6.32 -72.26 32.51
C SER A 65 5.02 -71.62 32.98
N GLU A 66 4.24 -72.31 33.81
CA GLU A 66 3.00 -71.79 34.40
C GLU A 66 3.25 -70.52 35.25
N ALA A 67 4.30 -70.55 36.08
CA ALA A 67 4.68 -69.39 36.88
C ALA A 67 5.19 -68.21 36.02
N LYS A 68 5.85 -68.50 34.89
CA LYS A 68 6.31 -67.51 33.91
C LYS A 68 5.13 -66.85 33.20
N ASP A 69 4.16 -67.64 32.74
CA ASP A 69 2.98 -67.14 32.03
C ASP A 69 2.08 -66.28 32.94
N SER A 70 1.93 -66.69 34.20
CA SER A 70 1.22 -65.91 35.24
C SER A 70 1.87 -64.53 35.49
N LEU A 71 3.20 -64.45 35.48
CA LEU A 71 3.95 -63.19 35.62
C LEU A 71 3.87 -62.30 34.38
N MET A 72 3.89 -62.89 33.18
CA MET A 72 3.84 -62.15 31.91
C MET A 72 2.55 -61.33 31.75
N ASN A 73 1.41 -61.81 32.29
CA ASN A 73 0.14 -61.08 32.26
C ASN A 73 0.18 -59.73 33.02
N SER A 74 1.04 -59.58 34.03
CA SER A 74 1.14 -58.34 34.82
C SER A 74 2.01 -57.25 34.17
N HIS A 75 3.06 -57.66 33.45
CA HIS A 75 4.06 -56.75 32.89
C HIS A 75 3.70 -56.26 31.47
N GLU A 76 3.08 -57.11 30.65
CA GLU A 76 2.61 -56.70 29.32
C GLU A 76 1.35 -55.82 29.41
N SER A 77 0.49 -56.05 30.40
CA SER A 77 -0.68 -55.17 30.67
C SER A 77 -0.26 -53.74 31.02
N LYS A 78 0.84 -53.56 31.76
CA LYS A 78 1.40 -52.22 32.04
C LYS A 78 1.95 -51.55 30.79
N LYS A 79 2.73 -52.27 29.97
CA LYS A 79 3.23 -51.71 28.70
C LYS A 79 2.10 -51.31 27.74
N ILE A 80 1.06 -52.14 27.63
CA ILE A 80 -0.12 -51.83 26.81
C ILE A 80 -0.83 -50.58 27.35
N ALA A 81 -1.02 -50.50 28.67
CA ALA A 81 -1.60 -49.31 29.32
C ALA A 81 -0.77 -48.05 29.05
N ASP A 82 0.56 -48.11 29.18
CA ASP A 82 1.46 -46.99 28.91
C ASP A 82 1.45 -46.57 27.44
N ILE A 83 1.38 -47.52 26.50
CA ILE A 83 1.26 -47.24 25.06
C ILE A 83 -0.07 -46.53 24.76
N VAL A 84 -1.18 -47.01 25.32
CA VAL A 84 -2.50 -46.39 25.15
C VAL A 84 -2.52 -44.97 25.72
N ILE A 85 -1.96 -44.76 26.92
CA ILE A 85 -1.86 -43.45 27.56
C ILE A 85 -1.02 -42.49 26.70
N ASN A 86 0.16 -42.91 26.24
CA ASN A 86 1.03 -42.09 25.40
C ASN A 86 0.37 -41.73 24.07
N HIS A 87 -0.38 -42.67 23.47
CA HIS A 87 -1.13 -42.39 22.25
C HIS A 87 -2.21 -41.32 22.49
N GLU A 88 -2.96 -41.40 23.60
CA GLU A 88 -3.95 -40.39 23.97
C GLU A 88 -3.31 -39.02 24.24
N ILE A 89 -2.15 -38.99 24.90
CA ILE A 89 -1.37 -37.75 25.12
C ILE A 89 -0.94 -37.14 23.78
N ILE A 90 -0.39 -37.94 22.86
CA ILE A 90 0.02 -37.47 21.53
C ILE A 90 -1.17 -36.94 20.72
N GLN A 91 -2.34 -37.56 20.83
CA GLN A 91 -3.56 -37.07 20.19
C GLN A 91 -4.00 -35.72 20.78
N LYS A 92 -4.02 -35.59 22.11
CA LYS A 92 -4.35 -34.32 22.79
C LYS A 92 -3.33 -33.22 22.45
N GLN A 93 -2.04 -33.55 22.37
CA GLN A 93 -0.99 -32.59 22.04
C GLN A 93 -1.14 -32.04 20.61
N ARG A 94 -1.49 -32.91 19.64
CA ARG A 94 -1.78 -32.48 18.26
C ARG A 94 -2.97 -31.52 18.20
N VAL A 95 -4.02 -31.79 18.96
CA VAL A 95 -5.19 -30.89 19.02
C VAL A 95 -4.81 -29.54 19.63
N ILE A 96 -4.02 -29.52 20.70
CA ILE A 96 -3.54 -28.26 21.30
C ILE A 96 -2.71 -27.45 20.31
N GLU A 97 -1.78 -28.10 19.58
CA GLU A 97 -0.97 -27.44 18.56
C GLU A 97 -1.82 -26.85 17.43
N LEU A 98 -2.83 -27.59 16.96
CA LEU A 98 -3.76 -27.10 15.94
C LEU A 98 -4.55 -25.88 16.44
N LEU A 99 -5.06 -25.92 17.67
CA LEU A 99 -5.79 -24.81 18.28
C LEU A 99 -4.90 -23.56 18.44
N GLU A 100 -3.62 -23.72 18.78
CA GLU A 100 -2.67 -22.61 18.83
C GLU A 100 -2.42 -21.99 17.44
N LYS A 101 -2.30 -22.82 16.41
CA LYS A 101 -2.20 -22.35 15.02
C LYS A 101 -3.46 -21.61 14.57
N GLU A 102 -4.65 -22.12 14.87
CA GLU A 102 -5.91 -21.43 14.57
C GLU A 102 -6.00 -20.08 15.26
N LYS A 103 -5.59 -19.99 16.53
CA LYS A 103 -5.55 -18.73 17.29
C LYS A 103 -4.61 -17.71 16.66
N THR A 104 -3.42 -18.14 16.24
CA THR A 104 -2.45 -17.24 15.58
C THR A 104 -2.98 -16.76 14.22
N ILE A 105 -3.58 -17.64 13.43
CA ILE A 105 -4.24 -17.27 12.16
C ILE A 105 -5.38 -16.26 12.41
N ALA A 106 -6.21 -16.49 13.42
CA ALA A 106 -7.28 -15.57 13.79
C ALA A 106 -6.75 -14.19 14.17
N ASN A 107 -5.69 -14.12 14.99
CA ASN A 107 -5.06 -12.85 15.37
C ASN A 107 -4.44 -12.13 14.15
N LEU A 108 -3.76 -12.85 13.26
CA LEU A 108 -3.20 -12.28 12.03
C LEU A 108 -4.29 -11.73 11.11
N ASN A 109 -5.42 -12.44 11.00
CA ASN A 109 -6.58 -11.95 10.23
C ASN A 109 -7.18 -10.69 10.85
N LEU A 110 -7.24 -10.60 12.18
CA LEU A 110 -7.74 -9.44 12.90
C LEU A 110 -6.82 -8.23 12.73
N GLU A 111 -5.50 -8.43 12.79
CA GLU A 111 -4.51 -7.39 12.49
C GLU A 111 -4.61 -6.91 11.03
N LYS A 112 -4.76 -7.86 10.10
CA LYS A 112 -4.99 -7.55 8.68
C LYS A 112 -6.28 -6.74 8.47
N GLN A 113 -7.38 -7.10 9.15
CA GLN A 113 -8.64 -6.35 9.09
C GLN A 113 -8.49 -4.93 9.65
N ASN A 114 -7.76 -4.75 10.75
CA ASN A 114 -7.46 -3.43 11.29
C ASN A 114 -6.64 -2.58 10.31
N LEU A 115 -5.63 -3.17 9.65
CA LEU A 115 -4.84 -2.48 8.63
C LEU A 115 -5.70 -2.09 7.42
N GLN A 116 -6.51 -3.02 6.90
CA GLN A 116 -7.44 -2.75 5.80
C GLN A 116 -8.41 -1.62 6.14
N THR A 117 -8.95 -1.61 7.36
CA THR A 117 -9.86 -0.57 7.86
C THR A 117 -9.16 0.80 7.91
N LYS A 118 -7.92 0.87 8.40
CA LYS A 118 -7.13 2.12 8.42
C LYS A 118 -6.86 2.65 7.01
N VAL A 119 -6.53 1.77 6.06
CA VAL A 119 -6.30 2.16 4.65
C VAL A 119 -7.57 2.76 4.04
N LEU A 120 -8.74 2.15 4.27
CA LEU A 120 -10.02 2.68 3.79
C LEU A 120 -10.33 4.07 4.35
N TYR A 121 -10.12 4.29 5.65
CA TYR A 121 -10.29 5.61 6.25
C TYR A 121 -9.33 6.64 5.65
N ALA A 122 -8.05 6.29 5.43
CA ALA A 122 -7.08 7.18 4.80
C ALA A 122 -7.50 7.59 3.38
N ILE A 123 -7.99 6.64 2.58
CA ILE A 123 -8.52 6.91 1.23
C ILE A 123 -9.74 7.85 1.30
N GLY A 124 -10.64 7.62 2.26
CA GLY A 124 -11.81 8.49 2.47
C GLY A 124 -11.43 9.93 2.85
N ILE A 125 -10.43 10.11 3.71
CA ILE A 125 -9.92 11.44 4.06
C ILE A 125 -9.29 12.10 2.83
N LEU A 126 -8.50 11.37 2.04
CA LEU A 126 -7.91 11.91 0.83
C LEU A 126 -8.96 12.29 -0.23
N SER A 127 -10.00 11.48 -0.41
CA SER A 127 -11.07 11.78 -1.38
C SER A 127 -11.90 12.99 -0.96
N THR A 128 -12.21 13.13 0.33
CA THR A 128 -12.93 14.30 0.86
C THR A 128 -12.11 15.58 0.73
N VAL A 129 -10.81 15.54 1.04
CA VAL A 129 -9.89 16.66 0.83
C VAL A 129 -9.79 17.01 -0.66
N MET A 130 -9.70 16.01 -1.55
CA MET A 130 -9.67 16.22 -3.01
C MET A 130 -10.96 16.90 -3.50
N ILE A 131 -12.13 16.44 -3.04
CA ILE A 131 -13.42 17.04 -3.42
C ILE A 131 -13.51 18.49 -2.95
N LEU A 132 -13.10 18.79 -1.71
CA LEU A 132 -13.07 20.16 -1.18
C LEU A 132 -12.10 21.04 -1.96
N PHE A 133 -10.93 20.51 -2.33
CA PHE A 133 -9.97 21.20 -3.17
C PHE A 133 -10.58 21.56 -4.52
N LEU A 134 -11.17 20.58 -5.24
CA LEU A 134 -11.82 20.80 -6.53
C LEU A 134 -12.98 21.80 -6.43
N TYR A 135 -13.79 21.71 -5.37
CA TYR A 135 -14.87 22.67 -5.11
C TYR A 135 -14.32 24.09 -4.91
N SER A 136 -13.28 24.25 -4.10
CA SER A 136 -12.63 25.54 -3.85
C SER A 136 -11.98 26.10 -5.11
N TYR A 137 -11.38 25.23 -5.92
CA TYR A 137 -10.72 25.56 -7.17
C TYR A 137 -11.73 26.06 -8.21
N ASN A 138 -12.83 25.33 -8.41
CA ASN A 138 -13.90 25.76 -9.31
C ASN A 138 -14.52 27.09 -8.85
N ARG A 139 -14.70 27.28 -7.55
CA ARG A 139 -15.19 28.56 -7.00
C ARG A 139 -14.24 29.72 -7.31
N ARG A 140 -12.92 29.50 -7.27
CA ARG A 140 -11.92 30.52 -7.66
C ARG A 140 -12.03 30.84 -9.15
N ILE A 141 -12.19 29.84 -10.01
CA ILE A 141 -12.35 30.05 -11.45
C ILE A 141 -13.58 30.91 -11.74
N HIS A 142 -14.73 30.63 -11.13
CA HIS A 142 -15.93 31.43 -11.32
C HIS A 142 -15.74 32.89 -10.91
N LYS A 143 -15.09 33.15 -9.77
CA LYS A 143 -14.78 34.51 -9.32
C LYS A 143 -13.84 35.23 -10.29
N ASN A 144 -12.79 34.55 -10.74
CA ASN A 144 -11.83 35.11 -11.67
C ASN A 144 -12.48 35.43 -13.02
N LYS A 145 -13.41 34.60 -13.50
CA LYS A 145 -14.13 34.85 -14.74
C LYS A 145 -14.94 36.16 -14.67
N ILE A 146 -15.71 36.34 -13.60
CA ILE A 146 -16.50 37.56 -13.37
C ILE A 146 -15.57 38.79 -13.28
N LEU A 147 -14.45 38.68 -12.55
CA LEU A 147 -13.50 39.78 -12.42
C LEU A 147 -12.86 40.16 -13.76
N VAL A 148 -12.51 39.17 -14.59
CA VAL A 148 -11.97 39.40 -15.94
C VAL A 148 -13.01 40.07 -16.84
N GLU A 149 -14.26 39.63 -16.79
CA GLU A 149 -15.35 40.28 -17.54
C GLU A 149 -15.54 41.74 -17.12
N GLN A 150 -15.51 42.04 -15.81
CA GLN A 150 -15.57 43.42 -15.30
C GLN A 150 -14.38 44.27 -15.77
N LYS A 151 -13.16 43.76 -15.67
CA LYS A 151 -11.95 44.47 -16.10
C LYS A 151 -11.92 44.71 -17.60
N ASN A 152 -12.38 43.74 -18.40
CA ASN A 152 -12.51 43.92 -19.85
C ASN A 152 -13.54 44.99 -20.19
N HIS A 153 -14.66 45.04 -19.47
CA HIS A 153 -15.65 46.10 -19.67
C HIS A 153 -15.08 47.49 -19.33
N GLU A 154 -14.39 47.62 -18.19
CA GLU A 154 -13.70 48.85 -17.79
C GLU A 154 -12.65 49.29 -18.83
N LEU A 155 -11.84 48.34 -19.32
CA LEU A 155 -10.85 48.60 -20.37
C LEU A 155 -11.50 49.07 -21.68
N ASN A 156 -12.63 48.48 -22.07
CA ASN A 156 -13.33 48.89 -23.29
C ASN A 156 -13.85 50.33 -23.18
N LEU A 157 -14.43 50.70 -22.03
CA LEU A 157 -14.88 52.07 -21.79
C LEU A 157 -13.72 53.08 -21.84
N LEU A 158 -12.60 52.73 -21.20
CA LEU A 158 -11.41 53.60 -21.21
C LEU A 158 -10.81 53.74 -22.61
N ASN A 159 -10.78 52.64 -23.39
CA ASN A 159 -10.33 52.69 -24.78
C ASN A 159 -11.25 53.57 -25.64
N GLU A 160 -12.56 53.52 -25.41
CA GLU A 160 -13.53 54.37 -26.11
C GLU A 160 -13.33 55.84 -25.76
N GLU A 161 -13.16 56.17 -24.48
CA GLU A 161 -12.83 57.52 -24.02
C GLU A 161 -11.50 58.02 -24.62
N LEU A 162 -10.47 57.17 -24.65
CA LEU A 162 -9.18 57.51 -25.22
C LEU A 162 -9.30 57.78 -26.73
N ASN A 163 -10.04 56.94 -27.45
CA ASN A 163 -10.30 57.14 -28.88
C ASN A 163 -11.03 58.46 -29.16
N LEU A 164 -12.00 58.83 -28.31
CA LEU A 164 -12.65 60.14 -28.40
C LEU A 164 -11.66 61.28 -28.21
N LYS A 165 -10.81 61.24 -27.18
CA LYS A 165 -9.78 62.28 -26.96
C LYS A 165 -8.78 62.35 -28.10
N VAL A 166 -8.38 61.21 -28.67
CA VAL A 166 -7.53 61.18 -29.86
C VAL A 166 -8.22 61.85 -31.05
N SER A 167 -9.51 61.59 -31.28
CA SER A 167 -10.27 62.22 -32.36
C SER A 167 -10.42 63.74 -32.17
N GLU A 168 -10.60 64.20 -30.93
CA GLU A 168 -10.68 65.63 -30.59
C GLU A 168 -9.34 66.33 -30.89
N ILE A 169 -8.22 65.72 -30.49
CA ILE A 169 -6.88 66.24 -30.83
C ILE A 169 -6.69 66.28 -32.34
N GLN A 170 -7.10 65.24 -33.08
CA GLN A 170 -7.00 65.24 -34.54
C GLN A 170 -7.79 66.40 -35.17
N LEU A 171 -9.00 66.66 -34.68
CA LEU A 171 -9.83 67.78 -35.13
C LEU A 171 -9.18 69.14 -34.81
N LEU A 172 -8.57 69.28 -33.63
CA LEU A 172 -7.83 70.48 -33.23
C LEU A 172 -6.52 70.67 -34.02
N SER A 173 -5.86 69.57 -34.38
CA SER A 173 -4.60 69.58 -35.15
C SER A 173 -4.77 69.92 -36.64
N GLY A 174 -6.01 69.97 -37.15
CA GLY A 174 -6.32 70.37 -38.52
C GLY A 174 -6.36 71.88 -38.75
N LEU A 175 -6.19 72.71 -37.70
CA LEU A 175 -6.20 74.16 -37.81
C LEU A 175 -4.83 74.68 -38.26
N LEU A 176 -4.69 74.93 -39.57
CA LEU A 176 -3.50 75.58 -40.12
C LEU A 176 -3.53 77.09 -39.81
N PRO A 177 -2.57 77.63 -39.05
CA PRO A 177 -2.51 79.06 -38.77
C PRO A 177 -2.17 79.83 -40.05
N ILE A 178 -3.16 80.53 -40.62
CA ILE A 178 -3.00 81.33 -41.84
C ILE A 178 -2.96 82.83 -41.55
N CYS A 179 -2.17 83.57 -42.34
CA CYS A 179 -2.22 85.02 -42.31
C CYS A 179 -3.50 85.52 -43.00
N ALA A 180 -4.34 86.27 -42.28
CA ALA A 180 -5.60 86.77 -42.82
C ALA A 180 -5.42 87.65 -44.07
N ASN A 181 -4.29 88.36 -44.17
CA ASN A 181 -3.97 89.29 -45.26
C ASN A 181 -3.38 88.60 -46.51
N CYS A 182 -2.31 87.81 -46.34
CA CYS A 182 -1.56 87.23 -47.47
C CYS A 182 -1.71 85.71 -47.65
N LYS A 183 -2.52 85.05 -46.82
CA LYS A 183 -2.86 83.60 -46.86
C LYS A 183 -1.69 82.62 -46.72
N LYS A 184 -0.49 83.10 -46.37
CA LYS A 184 0.63 82.24 -45.95
C LYS A 184 0.27 81.39 -44.74
N ILE A 185 0.82 80.19 -44.67
CA ILE A 185 0.67 79.27 -43.53
C ILE A 185 1.92 79.38 -42.65
N ARG A 186 1.74 79.41 -41.33
CA ARG A 186 2.84 79.37 -40.36
C ARG A 186 3.20 77.90 -40.07
N ASP A 187 4.46 77.55 -40.25
CA ASP A 187 4.98 76.20 -39.98
C ASP A 187 5.25 75.97 -38.48
N ASP A 188 5.62 74.74 -38.13
CA ASP A 188 5.92 74.33 -36.75
C ASP A 188 7.15 75.05 -36.16
N ASN A 189 8.04 75.57 -37.01
CA ASN A 189 9.20 76.37 -36.61
C ASN A 189 8.85 77.87 -36.46
N GLY A 190 7.63 78.24 -36.78
CA GLY A 190 7.11 79.60 -36.71
C GLY A 190 7.39 80.47 -37.94
N ALA A 191 7.98 79.93 -39.01
CA ALA A 191 8.22 80.59 -40.29
C ALA A 191 6.95 80.64 -41.15
N TRP A 192 6.84 81.65 -42.03
CA TRP A 192 5.68 81.85 -42.90
C TRP A 192 5.96 81.43 -44.34
N GLU A 193 5.30 80.38 -44.81
CA GLU A 193 5.46 79.81 -46.14
C GLU A 193 4.19 80.02 -47.01
N GLN A 194 4.34 79.95 -48.32
CA GLN A 194 3.18 79.97 -49.23
C GLN A 194 2.34 78.71 -49.03
N MET A 195 1.02 78.86 -49.11
CA MET A 195 0.06 77.79 -48.84
C MET A 195 0.30 76.56 -49.72
N GLU A 196 0.54 76.77 -51.01
CA GLU A 196 0.73 75.71 -51.99
C GLU A 196 2.01 74.90 -51.69
N LEU A 197 3.08 75.58 -51.30
CA LEU A 197 4.35 74.95 -50.92
C LEU A 197 4.17 74.13 -49.63
N TYR A 198 3.53 74.70 -48.63
CA TYR A 198 3.27 74.03 -47.35
C TYR A 198 2.42 72.76 -47.57
N ILE A 199 1.30 72.85 -48.29
CA ILE A 199 0.42 71.70 -48.54
C ILE A 199 1.11 70.63 -49.40
N THR A 200 1.89 71.01 -50.42
CA THR A 200 2.64 70.03 -51.25
C THR A 200 3.71 69.30 -50.44
N LYS A 201 4.33 69.96 -49.46
CA LYS A 201 5.35 69.36 -48.58
C LYS A 201 4.76 68.43 -47.52
N HIS A 202 3.54 68.72 -47.08
CA HIS A 202 2.87 68.03 -45.96
C HIS A 202 1.70 67.12 -46.40
N SER A 203 1.47 66.93 -47.69
CA SER A 203 0.44 66.03 -48.23
C SER A 203 0.81 65.51 -49.63
N GLU A 204 0.04 64.55 -50.15
CA GLU A 204 0.20 64.07 -51.53
C GLU A 204 -0.40 65.00 -52.61
N ALA A 205 -0.95 66.16 -52.21
CA ALA A 205 -1.61 67.08 -53.13
C ALA A 205 -0.62 67.74 -54.11
N LYS A 206 -1.04 67.88 -55.36
CA LYS A 206 -0.31 68.59 -56.42
C LYS A 206 -1.16 69.73 -56.96
N PHE A 207 -0.58 70.92 -57.06
CA PHE A 207 -1.29 72.10 -57.56
C PHE A 207 -1.00 72.33 -59.04
N SER A 208 -2.07 72.53 -59.83
CA SER A 208 -1.99 73.11 -61.17
C SER A 208 -2.35 74.60 -61.09
N HIS A 209 -1.71 75.42 -61.92
CA HIS A 209 -2.00 76.86 -61.96
C HIS A 209 -3.05 77.12 -63.04
N GLY A 210 -4.15 77.73 -62.63
CA GLY A 210 -5.22 78.19 -63.52
C GLY A 210 -5.77 79.53 -63.04
N ILE A 211 -6.36 80.29 -63.94
CA ILE A 211 -7.00 81.57 -63.59
C ILE A 211 -8.51 81.34 -63.67
N CYS A 212 -9.23 81.53 -62.57
CA CYS A 212 -10.69 81.40 -62.58
C CYS A 212 -11.34 82.49 -63.45
N PRO A 213 -12.59 82.30 -63.93
CA PRO A 213 -13.27 83.28 -64.78
C PRO A 213 -13.33 84.69 -64.17
N ASP A 214 -13.51 84.81 -62.86
CA ASP A 214 -13.59 86.09 -62.16
C ASP A 214 -12.24 86.83 -62.17
N CYS A 215 -11.16 86.13 -61.82
CA CYS A 215 -9.80 86.68 -61.88
C CYS A 215 -9.41 87.02 -63.33
N MET A 216 -9.78 86.19 -64.30
CA MET A 216 -9.53 86.44 -65.71
C MET A 216 -10.21 87.73 -66.16
N LYS A 217 -11.48 87.93 -65.80
CA LYS A 217 -12.24 89.15 -66.09
C LYS A 217 -11.63 90.38 -65.41
N SER A 218 -11.21 90.25 -64.15
CA SER A 218 -10.60 91.37 -63.41
C SER A 218 -9.24 91.78 -63.96
N LEU A 219 -8.40 90.82 -64.33
CA LEU A 219 -7.02 91.07 -64.78
C LEU A 219 -6.94 91.43 -66.27
N TYR A 220 -7.73 90.75 -67.11
CA TYR A 220 -7.61 90.83 -68.57
C TYR A 220 -8.89 91.27 -69.28
N GLY A 221 -9.99 91.55 -68.55
CA GLY A 221 -11.28 91.91 -69.15
C GLY A 221 -11.24 93.15 -70.05
N LYS A 222 -10.28 94.07 -69.84
CA LYS A 222 -10.07 95.26 -70.69
C LYS A 222 -9.32 94.97 -72.00
N VAL A 223 -8.62 93.83 -72.10
CA VAL A 223 -7.84 93.44 -73.29
C VAL A 223 -8.76 92.86 -74.37
N PHE A 224 -9.76 92.06 -73.97
CA PHE A 224 -10.72 91.46 -74.90
C PHE A 224 -11.79 92.42 -75.44
N THR A 225 -11.99 93.58 -74.82
CA THR A 225 -12.91 94.61 -75.31
C THR A 225 -12.36 95.40 -76.51
N LYS A 226 -11.04 95.38 -76.76
CA LYS A 226 -10.40 96.18 -77.82
C LYS A 226 -10.29 95.48 -79.20
N GLN A 227 -10.62 94.19 -79.30
CA GLN A 227 -10.53 93.42 -80.55
C GLN A 227 -11.87 93.31 -81.33
N LYS A 228 -12.93 93.98 -80.88
CA LYS A 228 -14.23 94.04 -81.58
C LYS A 228 -14.46 95.33 -82.38
N GLU A 229 -13.46 96.22 -82.44
CA GLU A 229 -13.51 97.48 -83.19
C GLU A 229 -12.36 97.56 -84.21
N THR A 230 -12.33 96.61 -85.15
CA THR A 230 -11.72 96.74 -86.50
C THR A 230 -12.36 95.72 -87.41
#